data_AF-A0A7C2P933-F1
#
_entry.id   AF-A0A7C2P933-F1
#
_cell.length_a   1.000
_cell.length_b   1.000
_cell.length_c   1.000
_cell.angle_alpha   90.00
_cell.angle_beta   90.00
_cell.angle_gamma   90.00
#
_symmetry.space_group_name_H-M   'P 1'
#
loop_
_entity.id
_entity.type
_entity.pdbx_description
1 polymer ?
#
loop_
_entity_poly.entity_id
_entity_poly.type
_entity_poly.pdbx_seq_one_letter_code
_entity_poly.pdbx_strand_id
1 'polypeptide(L)'
;MSLALLCLGLFVGCNATTSPSATRVTPAPPAFKALVEGIAQSGEIGSGAEELKNEFDKLKQSDASKAESLQADFDALLNADGNPAKVKQLAGEFAKKL
;
A
#
# COMPACT_ATOMS: atom_id res chain seq x y z
N MET A 1 24.56 -56.56 -35.47
CA MET A 1 24.85 -55.12 -35.59
C MET A 1 23.65 -54.41 -34.99
N SER A 2 23.74 -54.01 -33.72
CA SER A 2 24.21 -52.67 -33.33
C SER A 2 23.21 -51.64 -33.84
N LEU A 3 22.56 -50.83 -33.02
CA LEU A 3 23.24 -49.79 -32.26
C LEU A 3 22.22 -49.13 -31.32
N ALA A 4 22.59 -49.01 -30.05
CA ALA A 4 21.94 -48.09 -29.10
C ALA A 4 22.01 -46.65 -29.61
N LEU A 5 21.01 -45.81 -29.32
CA LEU A 5 21.10 -44.34 -29.23
C LEU A 5 19.73 -43.83 -28.71
N LEU A 6 19.60 -43.42 -27.45
CA LEU A 6 19.82 -42.04 -26.96
C LEU A 6 18.71 -41.06 -27.41
N CYS A 7 17.91 -40.59 -26.44
CA CYS A 7 17.17 -39.31 -26.36
C CYS A 7 16.04 -39.51 -25.32
N LEU A 8 16.22 -39.29 -24.02
CA LEU A 8 16.37 -37.99 -23.35
C LEU A 8 15.46 -36.88 -23.93
N GLY A 9 14.37 -36.58 -23.23
CA GLY A 9 13.47 -35.46 -23.51
C GLY A 9 12.13 -35.62 -22.76
N LEU A 10 12.10 -35.32 -21.46
CA LEU A 10 11.49 -34.09 -20.92
C LEU A 10 9.96 -34.01 -21.12
N PHE A 11 9.21 -34.67 -20.24
CA PHE A 11 7.89 -34.17 -19.79
C PHE A 11 7.97 -33.86 -18.31
N VAL A 12 8.47 -32.66 -18.03
CA VAL A 12 8.24 -31.93 -16.79
C VAL A 12 6.75 -31.62 -16.69
N GLY A 13 6.20 -31.76 -15.49
CA GLY A 13 5.14 -30.88 -15.02
C GLY A 13 3.84 -31.55 -14.64
N CYS A 14 3.82 -32.25 -13.50
CA CYS A 14 2.64 -32.24 -12.63
C CYS A 14 3.06 -32.66 -11.22
N ASN A 15 3.23 -31.69 -10.33
CA ASN A 15 2.80 -31.92 -8.96
C ASN A 15 2.39 -30.61 -8.31
N ALA A 16 1.17 -30.65 -7.79
CA ALA A 16 0.45 -29.56 -7.18
C ALA A 16 1.03 -29.24 -5.80
N THR A 17 1.16 -27.95 -5.48
CA THR A 17 1.00 -27.47 -4.11
C THR A 17 0.50 -26.03 -4.17
N THR A 18 -0.82 -25.90 -3.97
CA THR A 18 -1.54 -24.81 -3.30
C THR A 18 -0.76 -23.53 -3.00
N SER A 19 -1.18 -22.46 -3.70
CA SER A 19 -1.07 -21.07 -3.28
C SER A 19 -1.44 -20.87 -1.80
N PRO A 20 -0.71 -20.03 -1.08
CA PRO A 20 -1.27 -18.81 -0.55
C PRO A 20 -1.16 -17.75 -1.63
N SER A 21 -2.28 -17.12 -2.00
CA SER A 21 -2.23 -15.84 -2.69
C SER A 21 -1.29 -14.96 -1.89
N ALA A 22 -0.10 -14.69 -2.44
CA ALA A 22 0.63 -13.50 -2.07
C ALA A 22 -0.31 -12.38 -2.47
N THR A 23 -1.13 -11.92 -1.52
CA THR A 23 -1.84 -10.66 -1.62
C THR A 23 -0.77 -9.68 -2.03
N ARG A 24 -0.77 -9.34 -3.32
CA ARG A 24 0.09 -8.32 -3.86
C ARG A 24 -0.34 -7.10 -3.08
N VAL A 25 0.47 -6.74 -2.09
CA VAL A 25 0.37 -5.50 -1.34
C VAL A 25 0.48 -4.45 -2.43
N THR A 26 -0.66 -4.04 -2.96
CA THR A 26 -0.68 -3.05 -4.01
C THR A 26 -0.18 -1.82 -3.28
N PRO A 27 0.96 -1.26 -3.70
CA PRO A 27 1.50 -0.08 -3.05
C PRO A 27 0.37 0.93 -2.92
N ALA A 28 0.30 1.63 -1.79
CA ALA A 28 -0.65 2.73 -1.64
C ALA A 28 -0.63 3.56 -2.94
N PRO A 29 -1.80 3.88 -3.52
CA PRO A 29 -1.85 4.55 -4.80
C PRO A 29 -0.89 5.75 -4.77
N PRO A 30 -0.06 5.95 -5.81
CA PRO A 30 0.95 7.00 -5.80
C PRO A 30 0.35 8.39 -5.54
N ALA A 31 -0.95 8.55 -5.82
CA ALA A 31 -1.74 9.73 -5.48
C ALA A 31 -1.91 9.95 -3.97
N PHE A 32 -2.14 8.91 -3.17
CA PHE A 32 -2.37 9.07 -1.73
C PHE A 32 -1.12 9.54 -1.00
N LYS A 33 0.04 8.93 -1.30
CA LYS A 33 1.30 9.34 -0.70
C LYS A 33 1.66 10.77 -1.08
N ALA A 34 1.52 11.13 -2.37
CA ALA A 34 1.78 12.49 -2.84
C ALA A 34 0.84 13.52 -2.18
N LEU A 35 -0.43 13.16 -1.97
CA LEU A 35 -1.39 14.00 -1.26
C LEU A 35 -0.96 14.26 0.20
N VAL A 36 -0.58 13.19 0.91
CA VAL A 36 -0.11 13.29 2.30
C VAL A 36 1.21 14.07 2.37
N GLU A 37 2.14 13.87 1.43
CA GLU A 37 3.40 14.64 1.37
C GLU A 37 3.15 16.12 1.12
N GLY A 38 2.18 16.48 0.26
CA GLY A 38 1.76 17.86 0.05
C GLY A 38 1.23 18.49 1.35
N ILE A 39 0.43 17.75 2.12
CA ILE A 39 -0.07 18.17 3.44
C ILE A 39 1.07 18.27 4.46
N ALA A 40 2.06 17.37 4.41
CA ALA A 40 3.23 17.43 5.26
C ALA A 40 4.11 18.66 4.98
N GLN A 41 4.07 19.19 3.75
CA GLN A 41 4.79 20.39 3.35
C GLN A 41 4.00 21.66 3.71
N SER A 42 2.70 21.72 3.38
CA SER A 42 1.84 22.88 3.62
C SER A 42 1.50 23.04 5.10
N GLY A 43 1.23 21.94 5.80
CA GLY A 43 0.61 21.94 7.13
C GLY A 43 -0.89 22.20 7.08
N GLU A 44 -1.50 22.11 5.91
CA GLU A 44 -2.91 22.42 5.69
C GLU A 44 -3.61 21.19 5.12
N ILE A 45 -4.65 20.72 5.80
CA ILE A 45 -5.53 19.66 5.28
C ILE A 45 -6.65 20.29 4.46
N GLY A 46 -7.38 21.27 5.02
CA GLY A 46 -8.33 22.11 4.29
C GLY A 46 -9.33 21.30 3.45
N SER A 47 -9.49 21.67 2.19
CA SER A 47 -10.35 20.96 1.21
C SER A 47 -9.86 19.55 0.85
N GLY A 48 -8.64 19.19 1.23
CA GLY A 48 -8.05 17.86 1.01
C GLY A 48 -8.51 16.80 2.01
N ALA A 49 -9.25 17.15 3.07
CA ALA A 49 -9.73 16.21 4.08
C ALA A 49 -10.62 15.10 3.50
N GLU A 50 -11.49 15.44 2.55
CA GLU A 50 -12.41 14.49 1.91
C GLU A 50 -11.65 13.57 0.95
N GLU A 51 -10.70 14.11 0.19
CA GLU A 51 -9.83 13.31 -0.69
C GLU A 51 -8.95 12.35 0.11
N LEU A 52 -8.41 12.80 1.25
CA LEU A 52 -7.66 11.94 2.17
C LEU A 52 -8.51 10.75 2.64
N LYS A 53 -9.77 10.98 3.00
CA LYS A 53 -10.71 9.91 3.42
C LYS A 53 -11.01 8.95 2.27
N ASN A 54 -11.21 9.48 1.07
CA ASN A 54 -11.46 8.69 -0.13
C ASN A 54 -10.26 7.78 -0.45
N GLU A 55 -9.05 8.33 -0.45
CA GLU A 55 -7.83 7.53 -0.68
C GLU A 55 -7.57 6.53 0.45
N PHE A 56 -7.88 6.87 1.70
CA PHE A 56 -7.78 5.93 2.82
C PHE A 56 -8.82 4.80 2.72
N ASP A 57 -10.03 5.07 2.22
CA ASP A 57 -11.02 4.02 1.92
C ASP A 57 -10.52 3.09 0.80
N LYS A 58 -9.92 3.63 -0.25
CA LYS A 58 -9.26 2.82 -1.29
C LYS A 58 -8.10 1.99 -0.72
N LEU A 59 -7.36 2.52 0.26
CA LEU A 59 -6.36 1.74 0.99
C LEU A 59 -7.01 0.61 1.79
N LYS A 60 -8.15 0.84 2.46
CA LYS A 60 -8.91 -0.22 3.14
C LYS A 60 -9.36 -1.32 2.18
N GLN A 61 -9.81 -0.94 0.99
CA GLN A 61 -10.29 -1.89 -0.03
C GLN A 61 -9.15 -2.71 -0.64
N SER A 62 -7.94 -2.14 -0.76
CA SER A 62 -6.79 -2.80 -1.39
C SER A 62 -5.85 -3.50 -0.41
N ASP A 63 -5.71 -2.97 0.80
CA ASP A 63 -4.78 -3.42 1.84
C ASP A 63 -5.36 -3.12 3.25
N ALA A 64 -6.39 -3.88 3.62
CA ALA A 64 -7.10 -3.72 4.88
C ALA A 64 -6.18 -3.76 6.11
N SER A 65 -5.21 -4.69 6.14
CA SER A 65 -4.28 -4.80 7.27
C SER A 65 -3.39 -3.58 7.42
N LYS A 66 -2.91 -3.00 6.31
CA LYS A 66 -2.16 -1.74 6.36
C LYS A 66 -3.07 -0.60 6.80
N ALA A 67 -4.28 -0.50 6.26
CA ALA A 67 -5.23 0.53 6.66
C ALA A 67 -5.59 0.45 8.16
N GLU A 68 -5.85 -0.74 8.69
CA GLU A 68 -6.10 -0.95 10.12
C GLU A 68 -4.91 -0.50 10.97
N SER A 69 -3.68 -0.85 10.57
CA SER A 69 -2.46 -0.43 11.27
C SER A 69 -2.23 1.09 11.23
N LEU A 70 -2.80 1.78 10.24
CA LEU A 70 -2.61 3.21 10.03
C LEU A 70 -3.82 4.05 10.45
N GLN A 71 -4.93 3.43 10.83
CA GLN A 71 -6.18 4.14 11.09
C GLN A 71 -6.05 5.16 12.22
N ALA A 72 -5.36 4.81 13.30
CA ALA A 72 -5.12 5.75 14.41
C ALA A 72 -4.26 6.96 13.99
N ASP A 73 -3.22 6.73 13.17
CA ASP A 73 -2.39 7.81 12.64
C ASP A 73 -3.18 8.71 11.67
N PHE A 74 -4.05 8.11 10.85
CA PHE A 74 -4.94 8.82 9.93
C PHE A 74 -5.95 9.69 10.66
N ASP A 75 -6.63 9.14 11.67
CA ASP A 75 -7.57 9.88 12.51
C ASP A 75 -6.86 11.01 13.26
N ALA A 76 -5.65 10.76 13.78
CA ALA A 76 -4.85 11.80 14.44
C ALA A 76 -4.49 12.93 13.47
N LEU A 77 -4.13 12.60 12.21
CA LEU A 77 -3.86 13.60 11.18
C LEU A 77 -5.09 14.47 10.91
N LEU A 78 -6.26 13.86 10.67
CA LEU A 78 -7.50 14.61 10.42
C LEU A 78 -7.89 15.51 11.60
N ASN A 79 -7.69 15.04 12.83
CA ASN A 79 -7.96 15.83 14.04
C ASN A 79 -6.92 16.92 14.31
N ALA A 80 -5.80 16.94 13.59
CA ALA A 80 -4.79 17.98 13.71
C ALA A 80 -5.10 19.22 12.85
N ASP A 81 -6.18 19.21 12.03
CA ASP A 81 -6.60 20.36 11.25
C ASP A 81 -6.69 21.63 12.14
N GLY A 82 -6.24 22.76 11.61
CA GLY A 82 -6.07 24.00 12.36
C GLY A 82 -4.77 24.10 13.17
N ASN A 83 -3.96 23.04 13.26
CA ASN A 83 -2.61 23.08 13.85
C ASN A 83 -1.54 22.68 12.83
N PRO A 84 -0.95 23.64 12.09
CA PRO A 84 -0.06 23.34 10.98
C PRO A 84 1.20 22.59 11.40
N ALA A 85 1.78 22.89 12.56
CA ALA A 85 2.95 22.17 13.05
C ALA A 85 2.64 20.68 13.30
N LYS A 86 1.48 20.40 13.89
CA LYS A 86 1.04 19.04 14.18
C LYS A 86 0.63 18.29 12.91
N VAL A 87 -0.02 18.97 11.95
CA VAL A 87 -0.34 18.41 10.63
C VAL A 87 0.95 18.00 9.90
N LYS A 88 1.96 18.87 9.83
CA LYS A 88 3.23 18.55 9.17
C LYS A 88 3.91 17.32 9.76
N GLN A 89 3.94 17.25 11.09
CA GLN A 89 4.51 16.10 11.80
C GLN A 89 3.74 14.81 11.47
N LEU A 90 2.42 14.80 11.71
CA LEU A 90 1.61 13.58 11.55
C LEU A 90 1.54 13.13 10.09
N ALA A 91 1.39 14.05 9.15
CA ALA A 91 1.40 13.73 7.73
C ALA A 91 2.77 13.18 7.29
N GLY A 92 3.87 13.76 7.78
CA GLY A 92 5.21 13.27 7.49
C GLY A 92 5.48 11.88 8.06
N GLU A 93 4.94 11.56 9.24
CA GLU A 93 5.01 10.21 9.81
C GLU A 93 4.10 9.22 9.08
N PHE A 94 2.90 9.65 8.70
CA PHE A 94 1.94 8.86 7.95
C PHE A 94 2.47 8.49 6.55
N ALA A 95 3.04 9.45 5.82
CA ALA A 95 3.62 9.25 4.48
C ALA A 95 4.78 8.23 4.47
N LYS A 96 5.52 8.10 5.58
CA LYS A 96 6.59 7.10 5.72
C LYS A 96 6.05 5.68 5.89
N LYS A 97 4.83 5.55 6.42
CA LYS A 97 4.19 4.25 6.71
C LYS A 97 3.30 3.76 5.56
N LEU A 98 2.87 4.65 4.66
CA LEU A 98 2.19 4.33 3.39
C LEU A 98 3.11 3.55 2.44
#